data_AF-A0A3D3G484-F1
#
_entry.id   AF-A0A3D3G484-F1
#
_cell.length_a   1.000
_cell.length_b   1.000
_cell.length_c   1.000
_cell.angle_alpha   90.00
_cell.angle_beta   90.00
_cell.angle_gamma   90.00
#
_symmetry.space_group_name_H-M   'P 1'
#
loop_
_entity.id
_entity.type
_entity.pdbx_description
1 polymer ?
#
loop_
_entity_poly.entity_id
_entity_poly.type
_entity_poly.pdbx_seq_one_letter_code
_entity_poly.pdbx_strand_id
1 'polypeptide(L)' 'NPESLKVLQAVIEPALAQAQPEDRFQFEREGYFVADRYDHSPEKPVFNRILDLRDSFKPGK' A
#
# COMPACT_ATOMS: atom_id res chain seq x y z
N ASN A 1 -9.16 -7.65 17.30
CA ASN A 1 -8.35 -6.42 17.43
C ASN A 1 -9.09 -5.33 16.66
N PRO A 2 -9.69 -4.31 17.30
CA PRO A 2 -10.48 -3.28 16.62
C PRO A 2 -9.69 -2.49 15.57
N GLU A 3 -8.38 -2.34 15.78
CA GLU A 3 -7.47 -1.56 14.90
C GLU A 3 -6.81 -2.44 13.82
N SER A 4 -7.33 -3.63 13.53
CA SER A 4 -6.73 -4.53 12.54
C SER A 4 -6.86 -4.06 11.09
N LEU A 5 -7.78 -3.13 10.82
CA LEU A 5 -8.03 -2.58 9.50
C LEU A 5 -8.24 -1.08 9.59
N LYS A 6 -7.51 -0.33 8.77
CA LYS A 6 -7.71 1.10 8.56
C LYS A 6 -7.78 1.37 7.06
N VAL A 7 -8.90 1.93 6.60
CA VAL A 7 -9.08 2.35 5.21
C VAL A 7 -8.76 3.83 5.11
N LEU A 8 -7.89 4.19 4.16
CA LEU A 8 -7.42 5.55 3.95
C LEU A 8 -7.68 5.94 2.49
N GLN A 9 -8.06 7.20 2.25
CA GLN A 9 -7.98 7.80 0.93
C GLN A 9 -6.61 8.46 0.78
N ALA A 10 -5.93 8.16 -0.33
CA ALA A 10 -4.60 8.64 -0.63
C ALA A 10 -4.51 9.04 -2.10
N VAL A 11 -3.44 9.76 -2.45
CA VAL A 11 -3.09 10.06 -3.83
C VAL A 11 -1.87 9.22 -4.19
N ILE A 12 -1.87 8.70 -5.41
CA ILE A 12 -0.80 7.88 -5.94
C ILE A 12 -0.49 8.27 -7.38
N GLU A 13 0.64 7.83 -7.90
CA GLU A 13 1.02 8.08 -9.28
C GLU A 13 0.02 7.47 -10.28
N PRO A 14 -0.32 8.16 -11.38
CA PRO A 14 -1.26 7.65 -12.39
C PRO A 14 -0.86 6.31 -13.01
N ALA A 15 0.44 6.01 -13.07
CA ALA A 15 0.95 4.76 -13.63
C ALA A 15 0.42 3.52 -12.87
N LEU A 16 0.15 3.67 -11.57
CA LEU A 16 -0.33 2.58 -10.72
C LEU A 16 -1.83 2.30 -10.87
N ALA A 17 -2.58 3.13 -11.61
CA ALA A 17 -3.96 2.82 -11.95
C ALA A 17 -4.10 1.62 -12.90
N GLN A 18 -3.05 1.27 -13.64
CA GLN A 18 -3.05 0.13 -14.57
C GLN A 18 -2.43 -1.14 -13.97
N ALA A 19 -2.15 -1.14 -12.67
CA ALA A 19 -1.66 -2.32 -11.97
C ALA A 19 -2.64 -3.48 -12.14
N GLN A 20 -2.12 -4.68 -12.37
CA GLN A 20 -2.96 -5.86 -12.38
C GLN A 20 -3.29 -6.28 -10.96
N PRO A 21 -4.46 -6.91 -10.73
CA PRO A 21 -4.76 -7.55 -9.47
C PRO A 21 -3.60 -8.45 -9.02
N GLU A 22 -3.24 -8.38 -7.74
CA GLU A 22 -2.13 -9.12 -7.13
C GLU A 22 -0.70 -8.64 -7.48
N ASP A 23 -0.55 -7.59 -8.30
CA ASP A 23 0.75 -6.93 -8.50
C ASP A 23 1.25 -6.29 -7.19
N ARG A 24 2.57 -6.32 -7.00
CA ARG A 24 3.23 -5.89 -5.76
C ARG A 24 4.17 -4.72 -6.01
N PHE A 25 4.12 -3.75 -5.12
CA PHE A 25 4.87 -2.51 -5.22
C PHE A 25 5.51 -2.15 -3.89
N GLN A 26 6.64 -1.46 -3.95
CA GLN A 26 7.16 -0.71 -2.82
C GLN A 26 6.72 0.75 -2.99
N PHE A 27 5.89 1.25 -2.09
CA PHE A 27 5.63 2.68 -2.02
C PHE A 27 6.75 3.33 -1.22
N GLU A 28 7.38 4.34 -1.81
CA GLU A 28 8.56 4.97 -1.23
C GLU A 28 8.25 5.47 0.18
N ARG A 29 9.10 5.07 1.14
CA ARG A 29 9.03 5.44 2.56
C ARG A 29 7.78 4.96 3.32
N GLU A 30 6.81 4.35 2.66
CA GLU A 30 5.56 3.88 3.27
C GLU A 30 5.58 2.37 3.57
N GLY A 31 5.97 1.54 2.61
CA GLY A 31 5.88 0.09 2.79
C GLY A 31 5.76 -0.69 1.49
N TYR A 32 5.46 -1.98 1.62
CA TYR A 32 5.11 -2.84 0.49
C TYR A 32 3.60 -3.02 0.42
N PHE A 33 3.07 -2.93 -0.79
CA PHE A 33 1.64 -2.94 -1.07
C PHE A 33 1.34 -3.92 -2.20
N VAL A 34 0.11 -4.42 -2.23
CA VAL A 34 -0.44 -5.27 -3.29
C VAL A 34 -1.71 -4.63 -3.84
N ALA A 35 -1.89 -4.64 -5.17
CA ALA A 35 -3.16 -4.27 -5.78
C ALA A 35 -4.23 -5.29 -5.35
N ASP A 36 -5.34 -4.81 -4.79
CA ASP A 36 -6.39 -5.70 -4.28
C ASP A 36 -6.93 -6.60 -5.40
N ARG A 37 -7.18 -7.87 -5.07
CA ARG A 37 -7.59 -8.86 -6.07
C ARG A 37 -8.99 -8.60 -6.64
N TYR A 38 -9.88 -8.02 -5.83
CA TYR A 38 -11.30 -7.91 -6.13
C TYR A 38 -11.75 -6.45 -6.29
N ASP A 39 -11.18 -5.55 -5.48
CA ASP A 39 -11.60 -4.15 -5.38
C ASP A 39 -10.76 -3.20 -6.26
N HIS A 40 -9.61 -3.65 -6.78
CA HIS A 40 -8.75 -2.80 -7.62
C HIS A 40 -9.32 -2.67 -9.04
N SER A 41 -9.43 -1.43 -9.52
CA SER A 41 -9.69 -1.13 -10.92
C SER A 41 -9.01 0.17 -11.36
N PRO A 42 -8.87 0.43 -12.68
CA PRO A 42 -8.31 1.69 -13.16
C PRO A 42 -9.09 2.94 -12.75
N GLU A 43 -10.39 2.81 -12.52
CA GLU A 43 -11.25 3.91 -12.04
C GLU A 43 -11.20 4.06 -10.52
N LYS A 44 -10.84 2.99 -9.80
CA LYS A 44 -10.76 2.94 -8.35
C LYS A 44 -9.55 2.11 -7.92
N PRO A 45 -8.34 2.70 -7.89
CA PRO A 45 -7.15 2.01 -7.43
C PRO A 45 -7.27 1.67 -5.94
N VAL A 46 -7.20 0.38 -5.62
CA VAL A 46 -7.19 -0.13 -4.23
C VAL A 46 -5.92 -0.92 -3.99
N PHE A 47 -5.24 -0.62 -2.88
CA PHE A 47 -4.00 -1.26 -2.48
C PHE A 47 -4.05 -1.67 -1.02
N ASN A 48 -3.63 -2.89 -0.74
CA ASN A 48 -3.50 -3.42 0.61
C ASN A 48 -2.04 -3.39 1.05
N ARG A 49 -1.77 -2.94 2.27
CA ARG A 49 -0.43 -2.95 2.86
C ARG A 49 -0.05 -4.37 3.27
N ILE A 50 1.07 -4.87 2.75
CA ILE A 50 1.62 -6.20 3.04
C ILE A 50 2.49 -6.13 4.31
N LEU A 51 3.49 -5.25 4.30
CA LEU A 51 4.42 -5.04 5.41
C LEU A 51 4.96 -3.61 5.40
N ASP A 52 5.23 -3.08 6.59
CA ASP A 52 5.89 -1.79 6.76
C ASP A 52 7.37 -1.89 6.37
N LEU A 53 7.98 -0.77 5.98
CA LEU A 53 9.42 -0.73 5.80
C LEU A 53 10.11 -1.01 7.13
N ARG A 54 11.25 -1.69 7.05
CA ARG A 54 12.12 -1.86 8.22
C ARG A 54 12.68 -0.49 8.59
N ASP A 55 12.10 0.13 9.62
CA ASP A 55 12.72 1.26 10.26
C ASP A 55 13.93 0.78 11.06
N SER A 56 15.09 1.38 10.81
CA SER A 56 16.34 1.11 11.53
C SER A 56 16.72 2.25 12.47
N PHE A 57 15.86 3.26 12.61
CA PHE A 57 16.11 4.40 13.47
C PHE A 57 15.99 4.01 14.95
N LYS A 58 17.15 3.87 15.60
CA LYS A 58 17.28 3.91 17.05
C LYS A 58 17.72 5.33 17.41
N PRO A 59 16.86 6.20 17.96
CA PRO A 59 17.36 7.39 18.64
C PRO A 59 18.25 6.91 19.77
N GLY A 60 19.48 7.43 19.80
CA GLY A 60 20.50 7.07 20.78
C GLY A 60 19.98 7.23 22.21
N LYS A 61 20.43 6.33 23.08
CA LYS A 61 20.19 6.34 24.53
C LYS A 61 20.41 7.70 25.17
#